data_AF-A0AAU4GMK6-F1
#
_entry.id   AF-A0AAU4GMK6-F1
#
_cell.length_a   1.000
_cell.length_b   1.000
_cell.length_c   1.000
_cell.angle_alpha   90.00
_cell.angle_beta   90.00
_cell.angle_gamma   90.00
#
_symmetry.space_group_name_H-M   'P 1'
#
loop_
_entity.id
_entity.type
_entity.pdbx_description
1 polymer ?
#
loop_
_entity_poly.entity_id
_entity_poly.type
_entity_poly.pdbx_seq_one_letter_code
_entity_poly.pdbx_strand_id
1 'polypeptide(L)'
;MNRLLDVLPAFENDPRIQLVVTAIDADPFQDGLAKALIGTGLITIPWEQAKNTPFDLAISASNHGDLADIPARRVILSHGIGYTKYPPTRDQGPGTRDQGPGTRDQGPGTRDQGPFGLSPEWLLSGGVPIADAFVLSHTDQLRLLEETVPAAAPTGVVAGDPCLDRIQASLPLRQRYRAALGIGDRALVLLTSTWSRRSLLGARPNLPRELLSELSPDSHVVALVLHPNITHGQGAASVRQWYADCLRSGMLILDEVDGWRAGLVAADVVIGDVGSVSGYGAAIGRPTLIGAFDKVPPNTAIAALGAIAPRLPLHGPYMPAIATASATSASELFAPVTELATSAPGESLSLLRTCFYELMDLTEPKHEVAIAPVSSIDIATRYDGAGAHFVHHEVDVERRLVRLSRRPAEVQRSGRDDDTDLHLSSSVDYPIRSLRTGSAVLTCRPEDPGTDREGWHQNVFARHPRCSVSAVPAGETVIAQLRSGPTLTLTAPAVPPEVLASIPHAWRAAGLDPLELAPGVLLVLSGNEHQVAVTAGPR
;
A
#
# COMPACT_ATOMS: atom_id res chain seq x y z
N MET A 1 11.63 8.98 9.98
CA MET A 1 12.67 7.96 9.72
C MET A 1 12.86 7.68 8.23
N ASN A 2 11.85 7.23 7.47
CA ASN A 2 11.99 6.85 6.05
C ASN A 2 12.71 7.88 5.16
N ARG A 3 12.43 9.17 5.39
CA ARG A 3 13.11 10.27 4.69
C ARG A 3 14.61 10.31 4.90
N LEU A 4 15.04 10.10 6.15
CA LEU A 4 16.44 10.16 6.53
C LEU A 4 17.21 9.01 5.90
N LEU A 5 16.56 7.85 5.73
CA LEU A 5 17.15 6.71 5.03
C LEU A 5 17.40 7.02 3.55
N ASP A 6 16.56 7.83 2.92
CA ASP A 6 16.73 8.20 1.50
C ASP A 6 17.93 9.12 1.27
N VAL A 7 18.49 9.78 2.31
CA VAL A 7 19.65 10.67 2.16
C VAL A 7 20.98 10.03 2.54
N LEU A 8 20.97 8.88 3.21
CA LEU A 8 22.20 8.19 3.64
C LEU A 8 23.17 7.87 2.48
N PRO A 9 22.71 7.52 1.25
CA PRO A 9 23.61 7.27 0.13
C PRO A 9 24.49 8.48 -0.27
N ALA A 10 24.12 9.70 0.16
CA ALA A 10 24.97 10.88 -0.01
C ALA A 10 26.34 10.73 0.67
N PHE A 11 26.49 9.83 1.66
CA PHE A 11 27.73 9.62 2.42
C PHE A 11 28.47 8.32 2.09
N GLU A 12 27.98 7.54 1.12
CA GLU A 12 28.59 6.24 0.78
C GLU A 12 30.05 6.36 0.34
N ASN A 13 30.84 5.33 0.68
CA ASN A 13 32.27 5.19 0.36
C ASN A 13 33.19 6.29 0.92
N ASP A 14 32.77 7.02 1.96
CA ASP A 14 33.62 8.00 2.63
C ASP A 14 33.95 7.61 4.08
N PRO A 15 35.15 7.07 4.36
CA PRO A 15 35.54 6.66 5.71
C PRO A 15 35.76 7.83 6.67
N ARG A 16 35.69 9.09 6.20
CA ARG A 16 35.76 10.29 7.06
C ARG A 16 34.45 10.54 7.79
N ILE A 17 33.35 9.93 7.34
CA ILE A 17 32.01 10.16 7.87
C ILE A 17 31.62 9.05 8.85
N GLN A 18 31.17 9.44 10.04
CA GLN A 18 30.52 8.54 10.99
C GLN A 18 29.03 8.91 11.10
N LEU A 19 28.16 7.94 10.86
CA LEU A 19 26.71 8.14 10.96
C LEU A 19 26.21 7.70 12.34
N VAL A 20 25.47 8.59 12.99
CA VAL A 20 24.82 8.37 14.28
C VAL A 20 23.34 8.76 14.14
N VAL A 21 22.46 8.00 14.78
CA VAL A 21 21.02 8.25 14.76
C VAL A 21 20.49 8.46 16.18
N THR A 22 19.51 9.34 16.30
CA THR A 22 18.81 9.61 17.55
C THR A 22 17.34 9.92 17.26
N ALA A 23 16.50 9.88 18.29
CA ALA A 23 15.10 10.24 18.23
C ALA A 23 14.74 11.09 19.45
N ILE A 24 13.79 12.00 19.27
CA ILE A 24 13.29 12.87 20.35
C ILE A 24 12.39 12.03 21.27
N ASP A 25 12.67 12.04 22.57
CA ASP A 25 11.94 11.24 23.57
C ASP A 25 10.46 11.67 23.73
N ALA A 26 10.11 12.88 23.30
CA ALA A 26 8.79 13.50 23.51
C ALA A 26 7.73 13.21 22.42
N ASP A 27 8.06 12.48 21.34
CA ASP A 27 7.05 12.14 20.31
C ASP A 27 6.00 11.18 20.90
N PRO A 28 4.68 11.40 20.75
CA PRO A 28 3.65 10.47 21.23
C PRO A 28 3.63 9.12 20.50
N PHE A 29 4.31 8.97 19.35
CA PHE A 29 4.33 7.76 18.53
C PHE A 29 5.68 7.03 18.58
N GLN A 30 6.14 6.65 19.77
CA GLN A 30 7.42 5.94 19.99
C GLN A 30 7.38 4.43 19.68
N ASP A 31 6.19 3.81 19.61
CA ASP A 31 6.09 2.36 19.46
C ASP A 31 6.76 1.89 18.18
N GLY A 32 7.70 0.95 18.27
CA GLY A 32 8.47 0.45 17.13
C GLY A 32 9.66 1.32 16.68
N LEU A 33 9.77 2.58 17.13
CA LEU A 33 10.86 3.48 16.71
C LEU A 33 12.24 2.94 17.10
N ALA A 34 12.42 2.50 18.35
CA ALA A 34 13.69 1.93 18.81
C ALA A 34 14.10 0.69 17.99
N LYS A 35 13.14 -0.19 17.67
CA LYS A 35 13.39 -1.37 16.82
C LYS A 35 13.78 -0.96 15.40
N ALA A 36 13.11 0.05 14.86
CA ALA A 36 13.38 0.56 13.53
C ALA A 36 14.76 1.22 13.43
N LEU A 37 15.17 1.98 14.45
CA LEU A 37 16.53 2.55 14.58
C LEU A 37 17.59 1.44 14.64
N ILE A 38 17.40 0.42 15.47
CA ILE A 38 18.30 -0.75 15.54
C ILE A 38 18.39 -1.44 14.17
N GLY A 39 17.26 -1.55 13.45
CA GLY A 39 17.19 -2.14 12.12
C GLY A 39 18.03 -1.42 11.06
N THR A 40 18.39 -0.16 11.27
CA THR A 40 19.28 0.59 10.37
C THR A 40 20.74 0.13 10.45
N GLY A 41 21.14 -0.51 11.55
CA GLY A 41 22.54 -0.84 11.83
C GLY A 41 23.42 0.36 12.22
N LEU A 42 22.85 1.57 12.33
CA LEU A 42 23.57 2.77 12.74
C LEU A 42 23.77 2.81 14.25
N ILE A 43 24.80 3.56 14.69
CA ILE A 43 25.01 3.83 16.11
C ILE A 43 23.83 4.68 16.60
N THR A 44 23.10 4.17 17.58
CA THR A 44 21.95 4.88 18.18
C THR A 44 22.36 5.51 19.51
N ILE A 45 22.13 6.81 19.68
CA ILE A 45 22.38 7.52 20.94
C ILE A 45 21.10 8.16 21.52
N PRO A 46 20.98 8.31 22.86
CA PRO A 46 19.88 9.06 23.48
C PRO A 46 19.86 10.53 23.05
N TRP A 47 18.67 11.14 23.03
CA TRP A 47 18.49 12.54 22.65
C TRP A 47 19.34 13.51 23.50
N GLU A 48 19.33 13.32 24.82
CA GLU A 48 20.14 14.14 25.73
C GLU A 48 21.64 14.02 25.47
N GLN A 49 22.12 12.87 25.01
CA GLN A 49 23.52 12.74 24.61
C GLN A 49 23.80 13.51 23.32
N ALA A 50 22.87 13.49 22.35
CA ALA A 50 23.02 14.22 21.10
C ALA A 50 23.15 15.74 21.32
N LYS A 51 22.40 16.32 22.26
CA LYS A 51 22.52 17.74 22.64
C LYS A 51 23.84 18.11 23.30
N ASN A 52 24.54 17.14 23.89
CA ASN A 52 25.80 17.34 24.62
C ASN A 52 27.04 16.85 23.85
N THR A 53 26.87 16.40 22.61
CA THR A 53 27.97 15.88 21.78
C THR A 53 28.13 16.77 20.54
N PRO A 54 29.33 17.29 20.25
CA PRO A 54 29.56 18.07 19.02
C PRO A 54 29.48 17.15 17.80
N PHE A 55 28.79 17.59 16.75
CA PHE A 55 28.75 16.94 15.44
C PHE A 55 28.99 17.98 14.35
N ASP A 56 29.55 17.57 13.21
CA ASP A 56 29.77 18.48 12.08
C ASP A 56 28.44 18.83 11.37
N LEU A 57 27.49 17.88 11.35
CA LEU A 57 26.20 18.02 10.68
C LEU A 57 25.10 17.23 11.39
N ALA A 58 23.91 17.83 11.52
CA ALA A 58 22.68 17.22 11.99
C ALA A 58 21.59 17.35 10.92
N ILE A 59 20.97 16.23 10.54
CA ILE A 59 19.95 16.17 9.49
C ILE A 59 18.62 15.73 10.11
N SER A 60 17.57 16.51 9.88
CA SER A 60 16.21 16.20 10.33
C SER A 60 15.21 16.21 9.18
N ALA A 61 14.25 15.28 9.23
CA ALA A 61 13.08 15.25 8.35
C ALA A 61 11.80 15.68 9.10
N SER A 62 11.96 16.46 10.15
CA SER A 62 10.92 16.99 11.03
C SER A 62 11.34 18.36 11.54
N ASN A 63 10.38 19.26 11.71
CA ASN A 63 10.60 20.57 12.33
C ASN A 63 10.28 20.56 13.84
N HIS A 64 10.04 19.38 14.43
CA HIS A 64 9.70 19.23 15.85
C HIS A 64 10.91 19.04 16.75
N GLY A 65 10.73 19.38 18.02
CA GLY A 65 11.71 19.24 19.09
C GLY A 65 12.73 20.39 19.13
N ASP A 66 13.58 20.36 20.14
CA ASP A 66 14.61 21.37 20.37
C ASP A 66 15.83 21.14 19.45
N LEU A 67 15.61 21.08 18.13
CA LEU A 67 16.68 20.88 17.13
C LEU A 67 17.75 21.97 17.22
N ALA A 68 17.38 23.17 17.68
CA ALA A 68 18.28 24.28 17.91
C ALA A 68 19.32 23.99 19.02
N ASP A 69 19.06 23.01 19.89
CA ASP A 69 19.95 22.62 20.99
C ASP A 69 21.04 21.65 20.54
N ILE A 70 20.96 21.08 19.33
CA ILE A 70 22.03 20.23 18.80
C ILE A 70 23.21 21.13 18.38
N PRO A 71 24.42 20.92 18.94
CA PRO A 71 25.60 21.72 18.63
C PRO A 71 26.26 21.26 17.32
N ALA A 72 25.58 21.48 16.20
CA ALA A 72 26.02 21.11 14.85
C ALA A 72 25.47 22.07 13.79
N ARG A 73 26.00 22.02 12.56
CA ARG A 73 25.29 22.58 11.40
C ARG A 73 24.01 21.78 11.17
N ARG A 74 22.91 22.45 10.86
CA ARG A 74 21.58 21.83 10.82
C ARG A 74 20.98 21.89 9.43
N VAL A 75 20.55 20.74 8.94
CA VAL A 75 19.76 20.60 7.72
C VAL A 75 18.38 20.09 8.06
N ILE A 76 17.34 20.76 7.55
CA ILE A 76 15.95 20.31 7.68
C ILE A 76 15.38 20.06 6.29
N LEU A 77 14.80 18.88 6.08
CA LEU A 77 14.12 18.50 4.85
C LEU A 77 12.65 18.16 5.09
N SER A 78 11.84 18.32 4.03
CA SER A 78 10.42 17.96 4.07
C SER A 78 10.19 16.46 4.31
N HIS A 79 9.19 16.13 5.15
CA HIS A 79 8.86 14.74 5.47
C HIS A 79 8.27 13.95 4.29
N GLY A 80 7.58 14.62 3.37
CA GLY A 80 6.88 14.01 2.23
C GLY A 80 7.15 14.77 0.94
N ILE A 81 6.22 14.72 -0.02
CA ILE A 81 6.35 15.38 -1.33
C ILE A 81 6.35 16.92 -1.22
N GLY A 82 7.47 17.50 -0.76
CA GLY A 82 7.56 18.91 -0.43
C GLY A 82 6.71 19.32 0.79
N TYR A 83 6.47 20.63 0.92
CA TYR A 83 5.75 21.24 2.03
C TYR A 83 4.26 21.48 1.68
N THR A 84 3.45 20.42 1.78
CA THR A 84 2.09 20.41 1.21
C THR A 84 0.96 20.25 2.22
N LYS A 85 1.24 20.47 3.50
CA LYS A 85 0.25 20.30 4.58
C LYS A 85 0.12 21.58 5.37
N TYR A 86 -1.06 21.83 5.94
CA TYR A 86 -1.20 22.81 7.01
C TYR A 86 -0.72 22.20 8.34
N PRO A 87 -0.38 23.05 9.33
CA PRO A 87 -0.13 22.57 10.68
C PRO A 87 -1.32 21.77 11.22
N PRO A 88 -1.09 20.71 12.01
CA PRO A 88 -2.17 19.95 12.62
C PRO A 88 -3.01 20.87 13.52
N THR A 89 -4.32 20.95 13.27
CA THR A 89 -5.26 21.62 14.17
C THR A 89 -5.75 20.64 15.25
N ARG A 90 -6.23 21.13 16.40
CA ARG A 90 -6.73 20.30 17.53
C ARG A 90 -7.75 19.22 17.14
N ASP A 91 -8.45 19.37 16.02
CA ASP A 91 -9.44 18.41 15.51
C ASP A 91 -8.86 17.30 14.60
N GLN A 92 -7.55 17.32 14.32
CA GLN A 92 -6.90 16.39 13.38
C GLN A 92 -6.19 15.20 14.04
N GLY A 93 -6.02 15.20 15.37
CA GLY A 93 -5.49 14.05 16.13
C GLY A 93 -6.58 13.08 16.63
N PRO A 94 -6.28 11.80 16.89
CA PRO A 94 -7.08 11.03 17.84
C PRO A 94 -7.01 11.78 19.18
N GLY A 95 -8.11 11.84 19.93
CA GLY A 95 -8.24 12.70 21.11
C GLY A 95 -7.33 12.32 22.28
N THR A 96 -6.02 12.52 22.14
CA THR A 96 -5.04 12.56 23.21
C THR A 96 -4.88 14.01 23.64
N ARG A 97 -5.14 14.27 24.92
CA ARG A 97 -5.02 15.60 25.52
C ARG A 97 -3.54 16.00 25.50
N ASP A 98 -3.16 16.88 24.59
CA ASP A 98 -1.91 17.62 24.69
C ASP A 98 -1.91 18.46 25.98
N GLN A 99 -1.03 18.13 26.92
CA GLN A 99 -0.58 19.05 27.96
C GLN A 99 0.92 19.29 27.78
N GLY A 100 1.25 20.16 26.83
CA GLY A 100 2.48 20.95 26.83
C GLY A 100 2.19 22.39 27.28
N PRO A 101 3.15 23.11 27.88
CA PRO A 101 2.90 24.37 28.56
C PRO A 101 2.45 25.45 27.58
N GLY A 102 1.31 26.06 27.88
CA GLY A 102 0.68 27.04 27.00
C GLY A 102 1.41 28.38 26.96
N THR A 103 1.68 28.86 25.76
CA THR A 103 1.55 30.29 25.46
C THR A 103 0.07 30.56 25.16
N ARG A 104 -0.61 31.13 26.16
CA ARG A 104 -1.93 31.75 25.96
C ARG A 104 -1.79 32.97 25.05
N ASP A 105 -2.90 33.27 24.40
CA ASP A 105 -3.20 34.38 23.48
C ASP A 105 -2.99 34.03 22.00
N GLN A 106 -4.05 33.51 21.36
CA GLN A 106 -4.67 34.13 20.18
C GLN A 106 -6.16 33.76 20.12
N GLY A 107 -7.02 34.77 19.98
CA GLY A 107 -8.47 34.63 19.82
C GLY A 107 -8.88 34.02 18.47
N PRO A 108 -10.19 33.86 18.21
CA PRO A 108 -10.69 33.22 16.99
C PRO A 108 -10.55 34.21 15.82
N GLY A 109 -9.42 34.13 15.11
CA GLY A 109 -9.16 34.90 13.90
C GLY A 109 -8.53 34.01 12.84
N THR A 110 -9.24 33.85 11.72
CA THR A 110 -8.78 33.26 10.46
C THR A 110 -7.62 34.08 9.87
N ARG A 111 -6.41 33.96 10.41
CA ARG A 111 -5.17 34.47 9.77
C ARG A 111 -4.47 33.35 9.03
N ASP A 112 -3.95 33.71 7.85
CA ASP A 112 -3.25 32.90 6.88
C ASP A 112 -2.23 31.96 7.54
N GLN A 113 -2.59 30.69 7.70
CA GLN A 113 -1.64 29.68 8.13
C GLN A 113 -0.82 29.28 6.90
N GLY A 114 0.48 29.59 6.89
CA GLY A 114 1.38 29.09 5.86
C GLY A 114 1.50 27.55 5.91
N PRO A 115 2.13 26.93 4.89
CA PRO A 115 2.41 25.50 4.91
C PRO A 115 3.21 25.10 6.16
N PHE A 116 2.84 23.97 6.77
CA PHE A 116 3.61 23.33 7.82
C PHE A 116 5.06 23.15 7.37
N GLY A 117 6.00 23.61 8.18
CA GLY A 117 7.43 23.54 7.90
C GLY A 117 7.99 24.69 7.06
N LEU A 118 7.16 25.60 6.53
CA LEU A 118 7.59 26.81 5.81
C LEU A 118 6.99 28.12 6.36
N SER A 119 6.25 28.07 7.47
CA SER A 119 5.79 29.28 8.18
C SER A 119 6.85 29.79 9.18
N PRO A 120 6.85 31.09 9.55
CA PRO A 120 7.84 31.67 10.47
C PRO A 120 8.07 30.87 11.76
N GLU A 121 7.00 30.34 12.36
CA GLU A 121 7.04 29.58 13.62
C GLU A 121 7.80 28.25 13.52
N TRP A 122 7.98 27.72 12.31
CA TRP A 122 8.72 26.47 12.05
C TRP A 122 10.15 26.69 11.57
N LEU A 123 10.47 27.92 11.17
CA LEU A 123 11.74 28.26 10.51
C LEU A 123 12.62 29.12 11.40
N LEU A 124 12.04 29.92 12.29
CA LEU A 124 12.75 30.92 13.08
C LEU A 124 12.64 30.65 14.59
N SER A 125 13.75 30.81 15.30
CA SER A 125 13.80 30.94 16.75
C SER A 125 14.40 32.29 17.11
N GLY A 126 13.65 33.13 17.82
CA GLY A 126 14.09 34.51 18.12
C GLY A 126 14.36 35.37 16.87
N GLY A 127 13.72 35.06 15.74
CA GLY A 127 13.94 35.74 14.46
C GLY A 127 15.14 35.23 13.64
N VAL A 128 15.87 34.23 14.14
CA VAL A 128 17.03 33.61 13.49
C VAL A 128 16.64 32.23 12.93
N PRO A 129 17.08 31.85 11.71
CA PRO A 129 16.85 30.51 11.18
C PRO A 129 17.31 29.41 12.12
N ILE A 130 16.46 28.39 12.32
CA ILE A 130 16.79 27.23 13.16
C ILE A 130 17.71 26.23 12.45
N ALA A 131 17.86 26.35 11.13
CA ALA A 131 18.71 25.50 10.31
C ALA A 131 19.67 26.34 9.48
N ASP A 132 20.84 25.78 9.18
CA ASP A 132 21.79 26.34 8.22
C ASP A 132 21.34 26.05 6.78
N ALA A 133 20.57 24.98 6.57
CA ALA A 133 19.92 24.68 5.30
C ALA A 133 18.49 24.14 5.47
N PHE A 134 17.51 24.79 4.84
CA PHE A 134 16.19 24.24 4.59
C PHE A 134 16.15 23.67 3.18
N VAL A 135 16.06 22.34 3.08
CA VAL A 135 16.00 21.62 1.80
C VAL A 135 14.61 21.74 1.20
N LEU A 136 14.56 22.31 0.01
CA LEU A 136 13.37 22.56 -0.78
C LEU A 136 13.33 21.65 -1.99
N SER A 137 12.18 21.05 -2.26
CA SER A 137 12.03 20.16 -3.41
C SER A 137 11.87 20.93 -4.72
N HIS A 138 11.35 22.16 -4.66
CA HIS A 138 10.98 22.95 -5.83
C HIS A 138 11.30 24.44 -5.63
N THR A 139 11.67 25.15 -6.70
CA THR A 139 12.01 26.59 -6.68
C THR A 139 10.87 27.48 -6.18
N ASP A 140 9.62 27.05 -6.36
CA ASP A 140 8.44 27.78 -5.86
C ASP A 140 8.39 27.86 -4.34
N GLN A 141 8.95 26.86 -3.66
CA GLN A 141 9.07 26.90 -2.21
C GLN A 141 10.11 27.93 -1.77
N LEU A 142 11.17 28.15 -2.57
CA LEU A 142 12.15 29.20 -2.31
C LEU A 142 11.52 30.57 -2.50
N ARG A 143 10.77 30.77 -3.59
CA ARG A 143 10.02 32.02 -3.82
C ARG A 143 9.03 32.29 -2.69
N LEU A 144 8.30 31.27 -2.24
CA LEU A 144 7.39 31.39 -1.09
C LEU A 144 8.16 31.80 0.18
N LEU A 145 9.33 31.20 0.42
CA LEU A 145 10.18 31.52 1.56
C LEU A 145 10.68 32.96 1.51
N GLU A 146 11.13 33.44 0.35
CA GLU A 146 11.54 34.83 0.10
C GLU A 146 10.40 35.83 0.33
N GLU A 147 9.18 35.47 -0.07
CA GLU A 147 7.99 36.33 0.07
C GLU A 147 7.46 36.36 1.51
N THR A 148 7.45 35.22 2.21
CA THR A 148 6.72 35.06 3.48
C THR A 148 7.64 35.07 4.71
N VAL A 149 8.88 34.61 4.59
CA VAL A 149 9.86 34.55 5.68
C VAL A 149 11.26 34.98 5.17
N PRO A 150 11.46 36.24 4.74
CA PRO A 150 12.71 36.70 4.12
C PRO A 150 13.97 36.43 4.95
N ALA A 151 13.84 36.39 6.29
CA ALA A 151 14.93 36.09 7.20
C ALA A 151 15.48 34.65 7.07
N ALA A 152 14.65 33.69 6.63
CA ALA A 152 15.03 32.30 6.41
C ALA A 152 15.44 32.02 4.95
N ALA A 153 15.09 32.89 4.01
CA ALA A 153 15.38 32.70 2.59
C ALA A 153 16.85 32.40 2.26
N PRO A 154 17.86 33.06 2.88
CA PRO A 154 19.28 32.75 2.63
C PRO A 154 19.71 31.33 2.99
N THR A 155 18.90 30.62 3.79
CA THR A 155 19.15 29.23 4.20
C THR A 155 18.38 28.23 3.32
N GLY A 156 17.57 28.68 2.36
CA GLY A 156 16.84 27.80 1.45
C GLY A 156 17.75 27.16 0.39
N VAL A 157 17.76 25.83 0.31
CA VAL A 157 18.54 25.07 -0.67
C VAL A 157 17.60 24.22 -1.52
N VAL A 158 17.49 24.52 -2.82
CA VAL A 158 16.70 23.71 -3.75
C VAL A 158 17.51 22.47 -4.13
N ALA A 159 17.22 21.34 -3.48
CA ALA A 159 17.93 20.08 -3.69
C ALA A 159 17.00 18.92 -4.06
N GLY A 160 15.80 19.20 -4.56
CA GLY A 160 14.91 18.18 -5.12
C GLY A 160 14.26 17.24 -4.09
N ASP A 161 13.78 16.09 -4.56
CA ASP A 161 13.14 15.08 -3.72
C ASP A 161 13.85 13.70 -3.86
N PRO A 162 14.64 13.26 -2.86
CA PRO A 162 15.41 12.03 -2.97
C PRO A 162 14.54 10.77 -2.96
N CYS A 163 13.31 10.86 -2.41
CA CYS A 163 12.37 9.75 -2.47
C CYS A 163 11.77 9.64 -3.87
N LEU A 164 11.46 10.75 -4.53
CA LEU A 164 10.96 10.72 -5.91
C LEU A 164 12.02 10.16 -6.84
N ASP A 165 13.27 10.59 -6.72
CA ASP A 165 14.40 10.05 -7.50
C ASP A 165 14.53 8.53 -7.31
N ARG A 166 14.41 8.06 -6.07
CA ARG A 166 14.46 6.62 -5.75
C ARG A 166 13.27 5.84 -6.32
N ILE A 167 12.07 6.42 -6.31
CA ILE A 167 10.89 5.83 -6.96
C ILE A 167 11.08 5.79 -8.48
N GLN A 168 11.60 6.86 -9.08
CA GLN A 168 11.89 6.94 -10.52
C GLN A 168 12.92 5.91 -10.96
N ALA A 169 14.02 5.75 -10.23
CA ALA A 169 15.03 4.70 -10.45
C ALA A 169 14.43 3.28 -10.37
N SER A 170 13.29 3.14 -9.70
CA SER A 170 12.58 1.88 -9.53
C SER A 170 11.55 1.58 -10.62
N LEU A 171 11.11 2.58 -11.41
CA LEU A 171 10.07 2.42 -12.42
C LEU A 171 10.37 1.32 -13.46
N PRO A 172 11.60 1.20 -14.01
CA PRO A 172 11.94 0.12 -14.95
C PRO A 172 11.82 -1.28 -14.36
N LEU A 173 11.83 -1.40 -13.03
CA LEU A 173 11.78 -2.66 -12.29
C LEU A 173 10.35 -3.07 -11.91
N ARG A 174 9.32 -2.47 -12.49
CA ARG A 174 7.91 -2.74 -12.17
C ARG A 174 7.56 -4.22 -12.05
N GLN A 175 8.02 -5.05 -13.00
CA GLN A 175 7.71 -6.49 -12.97
C GLN A 175 8.36 -7.22 -11.79
N ARG A 176 9.52 -6.75 -11.31
CA ARG A 176 10.15 -7.29 -10.08
C ARG A 176 9.25 -7.10 -8.87
N TYR A 177 8.69 -5.90 -8.70
CA TYR A 177 7.79 -5.61 -7.57
C TYR A 177 6.46 -6.36 -7.69
N ARG A 178 5.92 -6.48 -8.91
CA ARG A 178 4.70 -7.28 -9.15
C ARG A 178 4.90 -8.76 -8.80
N ALA A 179 6.06 -9.33 -9.16
CA ALA A 179 6.42 -10.69 -8.80
C ALA A 179 6.58 -10.86 -7.28
N ALA A 180 7.30 -9.94 -6.61
CA ALA A 180 7.50 -9.97 -5.17
C ALA A 180 6.18 -9.87 -4.38
N LEU A 181 5.22 -9.08 -4.87
CA LEU A 181 3.88 -8.96 -4.30
C LEU A 181 2.93 -10.11 -4.70
N GLY A 182 3.36 -11.03 -5.58
CA GLY A 182 2.53 -12.14 -6.06
C GLY A 182 1.34 -11.71 -6.92
N ILE A 183 1.41 -10.55 -7.59
CA ILE A 183 0.28 -9.97 -8.33
C ILE A 183 0.03 -10.70 -9.66
N GLY A 184 1.09 -11.10 -10.37
CA GLY A 184 0.99 -11.66 -11.72
C GLY A 184 0.42 -10.64 -12.71
N ASP A 185 -0.53 -11.07 -13.54
CA ASP A 185 -1.18 -10.23 -14.56
C ASP A 185 -2.39 -9.44 -14.02
N ARG A 186 -2.75 -9.62 -12.75
CA ARG A 186 -3.90 -8.95 -12.11
C ARG A 186 -3.68 -7.45 -11.93
N ALA A 187 -4.73 -6.66 -12.03
CA ALA A 187 -4.67 -5.23 -11.78
C ALA A 187 -4.48 -4.94 -10.27
N LEU A 188 -3.44 -4.18 -9.92
CA LEU A 188 -3.20 -3.73 -8.55
C LEU A 188 -3.93 -2.40 -8.28
N VAL A 189 -4.92 -2.46 -7.38
CA VAL A 189 -5.60 -1.30 -6.79
C VAL A 189 -4.92 -0.95 -5.47
N LEU A 190 -4.17 0.14 -5.46
CA LEU A 190 -3.44 0.61 -4.28
C LEU A 190 -4.27 1.64 -3.50
N LEU A 191 -4.66 1.30 -2.27
CA LEU A 191 -5.25 2.22 -1.32
C LEU A 191 -4.17 2.89 -0.50
N THR A 192 -4.26 4.20 -0.31
CA THR A 192 -3.37 4.94 0.60
C THR A 192 -4.15 5.91 1.47
N SER A 193 -3.79 5.98 2.75
CA SER A 193 -4.47 6.85 3.72
C SER A 193 -3.46 7.56 4.60
N THR A 194 -3.67 8.87 4.78
CA THR A 194 -3.22 9.59 5.96
C THR A 194 -4.01 9.12 7.20
N TRP A 195 -3.86 9.77 8.35
CA TRP A 195 -4.25 9.22 9.65
C TRP A 195 -5.35 9.99 10.40
N SER A 196 -5.88 11.08 9.82
CA SER A 196 -6.92 11.90 10.46
C SER A 196 -8.32 11.33 10.24
N ARG A 197 -9.34 11.85 10.93
CA ARG A 197 -10.76 11.50 10.66
C ARG A 197 -11.21 11.85 9.24
N ARG A 198 -10.51 12.76 8.56
CA ARG A 198 -10.80 13.20 7.19
C ARG A 198 -9.94 12.46 6.14
N SER A 199 -9.03 11.60 6.59
CA SER A 199 -8.26 10.69 5.73
C SER A 199 -9.15 9.66 5.05
N LEU A 200 -8.62 8.94 4.06
CA LEU A 200 -9.38 7.92 3.33
C LEU A 200 -10.01 6.89 4.27
N LEU A 201 -9.22 6.28 5.16
CA LEU A 201 -9.73 5.28 6.11
C LEU A 201 -10.46 5.92 7.29
N GLY A 202 -10.14 7.17 7.65
CA GLY A 202 -10.88 7.91 8.67
C GLY A 202 -12.32 8.20 8.25
N ALA A 203 -12.52 8.60 6.99
CA ALA A 203 -13.83 8.91 6.43
C ALA A 203 -14.56 7.68 5.89
N ARG A 204 -13.82 6.68 5.38
CA ARG A 204 -14.37 5.50 4.70
C ARG A 204 -13.70 4.20 5.18
N PRO A 205 -13.84 3.83 6.47
CA PRO A 205 -13.16 2.65 7.03
C PRO A 205 -13.59 1.32 6.37
N ASN A 206 -14.77 1.28 5.75
CA ASN A 206 -15.31 0.11 5.05
C ASN A 206 -14.87 0.01 3.57
N LEU A 207 -14.23 1.04 3.00
CA LEU A 207 -13.85 1.06 1.58
C LEU A 207 -13.03 -0.17 1.15
N PRO A 208 -12.04 -0.68 1.92
CA PRO A 208 -11.32 -1.90 1.56
C PRO A 208 -12.25 -3.11 1.37
N ARG A 209 -13.25 -3.29 2.25
CA ARG A 209 -14.24 -4.38 2.16
C ARG A 209 -15.16 -4.21 0.96
N GLU A 210 -15.60 -2.98 0.72
CA GLU A 210 -16.49 -2.68 -0.38
C GLU A 210 -15.80 -2.84 -1.74
N LEU A 211 -14.48 -2.60 -1.84
CA LEU A 211 -13.70 -2.90 -3.04
C LEU A 211 -13.51 -4.40 -3.21
N LEU A 212 -13.04 -5.11 -2.18
CA LEU A 212 -12.84 -6.56 -2.26
C LEU A 212 -14.13 -7.33 -2.57
N SER A 213 -15.28 -6.85 -2.12
CA SER A 213 -16.58 -7.46 -2.44
C SER A 213 -17.08 -7.19 -3.87
N GLU A 214 -16.50 -6.21 -4.56
CA GLU A 214 -16.82 -5.84 -5.94
C GLU A 214 -15.81 -6.41 -6.95
N LEU A 215 -14.52 -6.40 -6.59
CA LEU A 215 -13.41 -6.79 -7.46
C LEU A 215 -13.20 -8.32 -7.41
N SER A 216 -13.04 -8.93 -8.58
CA SER A 216 -12.73 -10.36 -8.69
C SER A 216 -11.25 -10.62 -8.31
N PRO A 217 -10.96 -11.61 -7.44
CA PRO A 217 -9.59 -11.95 -7.01
C PRO A 217 -8.74 -12.55 -8.13
N ASP A 218 -9.38 -12.98 -9.22
CA ASP A 218 -8.76 -13.54 -10.43
C ASP A 218 -8.20 -12.45 -11.35
N SER A 219 -8.70 -11.22 -11.22
CA SER A 219 -8.34 -10.11 -12.10
C SER A 219 -7.76 -8.91 -11.35
N HIS A 220 -7.94 -8.85 -10.02
CA HIS A 220 -7.54 -7.71 -9.21
C HIS A 220 -6.85 -8.14 -7.91
N VAL A 221 -5.94 -7.30 -7.44
CA VAL A 221 -5.36 -7.34 -6.09
C VAL A 221 -5.58 -5.97 -5.45
N VAL A 222 -6.02 -5.95 -4.19
CA VAL A 222 -6.12 -4.71 -3.40
C VAL A 222 -4.95 -4.68 -2.42
N ALA A 223 -4.19 -3.58 -2.41
CA ALA A 223 -3.12 -3.36 -1.45
C ALA A 223 -3.38 -2.09 -0.63
N LEU A 224 -3.01 -2.10 0.64
CA LEU A 224 -3.22 -0.99 1.56
C LEU A 224 -1.90 -0.44 2.08
N VAL A 225 -1.71 0.86 1.87
CA VAL A 225 -0.64 1.68 2.48
C VAL A 225 -1.23 2.47 3.63
N LEU A 226 -0.64 2.31 4.80
CA LEU A 226 -1.02 3.00 6.01
C LEU A 226 0.03 4.05 6.37
N HIS A 227 -0.40 5.23 6.77
CA HIS A 227 0.51 6.18 7.39
C HIS A 227 1.06 5.59 8.71
N PRO A 228 2.37 5.75 9.02
CA PRO A 228 2.97 5.17 10.22
C PRO A 228 2.26 5.55 11.53
N ASN A 229 1.75 6.78 11.67
CA ASN A 229 0.95 7.16 12.84
C ASN A 229 -0.30 6.28 13.09
N ILE A 230 -0.85 5.61 12.07
CA ILE A 230 -1.94 4.64 12.25
C ILE A 230 -1.39 3.40 12.96
N THR A 231 -0.29 2.82 12.45
CA THR A 231 0.29 1.59 12.96
C THR A 231 0.96 1.79 14.32
N HIS A 232 1.72 2.87 14.51
CA HIS A 232 2.37 3.21 15.78
C HIS A 232 1.39 3.72 16.84
N GLY A 233 0.31 4.39 16.43
CA GLY A 233 -0.72 4.89 17.36
C GLY A 233 -1.69 3.82 17.84
N GLN A 234 -1.96 2.80 17.02
CA GLN A 234 -2.98 1.76 17.31
C GLN A 234 -2.37 0.37 17.57
N GLY A 235 -1.09 0.20 17.25
CA GLY A 235 -0.39 -1.09 17.20
C GLY A 235 -0.65 -1.82 15.88
N ALA A 236 0.42 -2.24 15.19
CA ALA A 236 0.33 -2.93 13.90
C ALA A 236 -0.52 -4.22 13.97
N ALA A 237 -0.51 -4.92 15.11
CA ALA A 237 -1.35 -6.11 15.31
C ALA A 237 -2.84 -5.77 15.37
N SER A 238 -3.22 -4.67 16.02
CA SER A 238 -4.61 -4.19 16.08
C SER A 238 -5.12 -3.85 14.70
N VAL A 239 -4.32 -3.14 13.89
CA VAL A 239 -4.68 -2.81 12.51
C VAL A 239 -4.87 -4.07 11.67
N ARG A 240 -3.99 -5.07 11.82
CA ARG A 240 -4.17 -6.38 11.15
C ARG A 240 -5.45 -7.08 11.61
N GLN A 241 -5.83 -6.98 12.89
CA GLN A 241 -7.10 -7.52 13.38
C GLN A 241 -8.31 -6.79 12.78
N TRP A 242 -8.24 -5.46 12.66
CA TRP A 242 -9.30 -4.65 12.05
C TRP A 242 -9.54 -5.01 10.58
N TYR A 243 -8.52 -5.48 9.86
CA TYR A 243 -8.62 -5.87 8.46
C TYR A 243 -8.39 -7.37 8.24
N ALA A 244 -8.62 -8.20 9.25
CA ALA A 244 -8.33 -9.62 9.18
C ALA A 244 -9.18 -10.35 8.12
N ASP A 245 -10.42 -9.91 7.92
CA ASP A 245 -11.32 -10.34 6.85
C ASP A 245 -10.80 -9.94 5.47
N CYS A 246 -10.31 -8.71 5.33
CA CYS A 246 -9.70 -8.23 4.08
C CYS A 246 -8.42 -9.00 3.74
N LEU A 247 -7.54 -9.25 4.72
CA LEU A 247 -6.32 -10.04 4.54
C LEU A 247 -6.64 -11.46 4.08
N ARG A 248 -7.58 -12.15 4.75
CA ARG A 248 -8.06 -13.49 4.33
C ARG A 248 -8.72 -13.49 2.96
N SER A 249 -9.26 -12.35 2.54
CA SER A 249 -9.86 -12.13 1.23
C SER A 249 -8.83 -11.74 0.15
N GLY A 250 -7.52 -11.82 0.45
CA GLY A 250 -6.44 -11.59 -0.51
C GLY A 250 -5.91 -10.15 -0.56
N MET A 251 -6.32 -9.27 0.35
CA MET A 251 -5.73 -7.93 0.46
C MET A 251 -4.30 -7.99 0.99
N LEU A 252 -3.44 -7.11 0.49
CA LEU A 252 -2.09 -6.90 1.01
C LEU A 252 -2.06 -5.67 1.93
N ILE A 253 -1.26 -5.70 2.99
CA ILE A 253 -0.86 -4.49 3.72
C ILE A 253 0.63 -4.28 3.44
N LEU A 254 0.97 -3.17 2.80
CA LEU A 254 2.35 -2.91 2.40
C LEU A 254 3.19 -2.43 3.58
N ASP A 255 4.46 -2.83 3.57
CA ASP A 255 5.45 -2.38 4.55
C ASP A 255 5.61 -0.85 4.55
N GLU A 256 5.85 -0.29 5.73
CA GLU A 256 5.89 1.15 5.96
C GLU A 256 7.17 1.81 5.46
N VAL A 257 8.27 1.08 5.29
CA VAL A 257 9.57 1.62 4.87
C VAL A 257 9.67 1.59 3.34
N ASP A 258 9.71 0.40 2.76
CA ASP A 258 9.93 0.22 1.31
C ASP A 258 8.68 -0.28 0.58
N GLY A 259 7.77 -0.94 1.31
CA GLY A 259 6.59 -1.57 0.73
C GLY A 259 5.69 -0.61 -0.03
N TRP A 260 5.41 0.56 0.52
CA TRP A 260 4.55 1.56 -0.13
C TRP A 260 5.11 2.08 -1.46
N ARG A 261 6.44 2.26 -1.57
CA ARG A 261 7.10 2.69 -2.83
C ARG A 261 7.04 1.57 -3.86
N ALA A 262 7.33 0.33 -3.44
CA ALA A 262 7.21 -0.85 -4.30
C ALA A 262 5.78 -1.03 -4.82
N GLY A 263 4.78 -0.82 -3.95
CA GLY A 263 3.36 -0.79 -4.30
C GLY A 263 3.00 0.28 -5.32
N LEU A 264 3.48 1.51 -5.14
CA LEU A 264 3.27 2.60 -6.11
C LEU A 264 3.84 2.27 -7.49
N VAL A 265 5.04 1.69 -7.54
CA VAL A 265 5.65 1.27 -8.81
C VAL A 265 4.85 0.13 -9.45
N ALA A 266 4.37 -0.82 -8.66
CA ALA A 266 3.60 -1.97 -9.12
C ALA A 266 2.16 -1.63 -9.54
N ALA A 267 1.59 -0.55 -9.01
CA ALA A 267 0.17 -0.19 -9.13
C ALA A 267 -0.29 -0.03 -10.58
N ASP A 268 -1.55 -0.39 -10.81
CA ASP A 268 -2.31 -0.06 -12.00
C ASP A 268 -3.20 1.16 -11.73
N VAL A 269 -3.68 1.32 -10.49
CA VAL A 269 -4.43 2.50 -10.03
C VAL A 269 -4.15 2.79 -8.56
N VAL A 270 -4.10 4.06 -8.20
CA VAL A 270 -3.99 4.56 -6.81
C VAL A 270 -5.31 5.21 -6.40
N ILE A 271 -5.82 4.87 -5.22
CA ILE A 271 -6.96 5.52 -4.59
C ILE A 271 -6.48 6.05 -3.25
N GLY A 272 -6.46 7.37 -3.12
CA GLY A 272 -5.84 8.02 -1.98
C GLY A 272 -6.64 9.19 -1.41
N ASP A 273 -6.01 9.85 -0.46
CA ASP A 273 -6.41 11.15 0.07
C ASP A 273 -5.35 12.22 -0.22
N VAL A 274 -5.27 13.27 0.61
CA VAL A 274 -4.30 14.36 0.49
C VAL A 274 -2.86 14.01 0.94
N GLY A 275 -2.57 12.71 1.11
CA GLY A 275 -1.25 12.23 1.50
C GLY A 275 -0.20 12.28 0.39
N SER A 276 1.08 12.32 0.80
CA SER A 276 2.22 12.35 -0.13
C SER A 276 2.30 11.13 -1.05
N VAL A 277 1.83 9.97 -0.60
CA VAL A 277 1.77 8.74 -1.42
C VAL A 277 0.85 8.93 -2.63
N SER A 278 -0.30 9.58 -2.47
CA SER A 278 -1.19 9.94 -3.59
C SER A 278 -0.49 10.91 -4.55
N GLY A 279 0.22 11.90 -4.00
CA GLY A 279 1.03 12.85 -4.77
C GLY A 279 2.11 12.17 -5.59
N TYR A 280 2.88 11.26 -5.00
CA TYR A 280 3.89 10.48 -5.71
C TYR A 280 3.28 9.59 -6.79
N GLY A 281 2.16 8.93 -6.51
CA GLY A 281 1.45 8.13 -7.51
C GLY A 281 1.12 8.94 -8.76
N ALA A 282 0.56 10.13 -8.58
CA ALA A 282 0.28 11.05 -9.69
C ALA A 282 1.56 11.57 -10.36
N ALA A 283 2.58 11.95 -9.60
CA ALA A 283 3.85 12.49 -10.12
C ALA A 283 4.65 11.49 -10.96
N ILE A 284 4.47 10.18 -10.75
CA ILE A 284 5.07 9.14 -11.60
C ILE A 284 4.14 8.65 -12.71
N GLY A 285 3.02 9.34 -12.93
CA GLY A 285 2.05 9.04 -13.99
C GLY A 285 1.18 7.81 -13.72
N ARG A 286 0.92 7.42 -12.46
CA ARG A 286 -0.09 6.38 -12.15
C ARG A 286 -1.49 6.99 -12.19
N PRO A 287 -2.48 6.30 -12.78
CA PRO A 287 -3.89 6.63 -12.60
C PRO A 287 -4.20 6.80 -11.11
N THR A 288 -4.71 7.97 -10.72
CA THR A 288 -4.92 8.32 -9.31
C THR A 288 -6.31 8.91 -9.10
N LEU A 289 -7.10 8.29 -8.22
CA LEU A 289 -8.40 8.80 -7.77
C LEU A 289 -8.31 9.31 -6.34
N ILE A 290 -9.13 10.30 -6.01
CA ILE A 290 -9.26 10.79 -4.64
C ILE A 290 -10.54 10.26 -4.00
N GLY A 291 -10.39 9.45 -2.95
CA GLY A 291 -11.49 8.87 -2.18
C GLY A 291 -11.88 9.68 -0.94
N ALA A 292 -11.01 10.58 -0.47
CA ALA A 292 -11.29 11.57 0.56
C ALA A 292 -10.40 12.80 0.33
N PHE A 293 -10.95 14.00 0.41
CA PHE A 293 -10.18 15.23 0.19
C PHE A 293 -10.44 16.23 1.31
N ASP A 294 -9.35 16.85 1.77
CA ASP A 294 -9.34 17.84 2.83
C ASP A 294 -8.59 19.10 2.36
N LYS A 295 -8.63 20.18 3.14
CA LYS A 295 -7.93 21.43 2.83
C LYS A 295 -6.40 21.20 2.79
N VAL A 296 -5.78 21.76 1.76
CA VAL A 296 -4.32 21.76 1.56
C VAL A 296 -3.83 23.17 1.20
N PRO A 297 -2.54 23.50 1.44
CA PRO A 297 -1.98 24.77 1.00
C PRO A 297 -2.07 24.93 -0.53
N PRO A 298 -2.45 26.11 -1.03
CA PRO A 298 -2.54 26.38 -2.46
C PRO A 298 -1.17 26.27 -3.13
N ASN A 299 -1.15 26.15 -4.47
CA ASN A 299 0.07 26.11 -5.28
C ASN A 299 1.05 25.01 -4.89
N THR A 300 0.54 23.88 -4.39
CA THR A 300 1.32 22.68 -4.06
C THR A 300 0.97 21.53 -4.99
N ALA A 301 1.86 20.53 -5.09
CA ALA A 301 1.59 19.30 -5.86
C ALA A 301 0.28 18.61 -5.42
N ILE A 302 -0.05 18.62 -4.13
CA ILE A 302 -1.31 18.05 -3.61
C ILE A 302 -2.52 18.93 -3.93
N ALA A 303 -2.37 20.26 -3.94
CA ALA A 303 -3.45 21.14 -4.40
C ALA A 303 -3.76 20.94 -5.89
N ALA A 304 -2.72 20.82 -6.72
CA ALA A 304 -2.86 20.49 -8.14
C ALA A 304 -3.55 19.14 -8.32
N LEU A 305 -3.09 18.10 -7.59
CA LEU A 305 -3.74 16.78 -7.59
C LEU A 305 -5.22 16.88 -7.22
N GLY A 306 -5.53 17.64 -6.17
CA GLY A 306 -6.88 17.87 -5.69
C GLY A 306 -7.80 18.56 -6.69
N ALA A 307 -7.26 19.39 -7.58
CA ALA A 307 -8.01 20.10 -8.61
C ALA A 307 -8.32 19.22 -9.83
N ILE A 308 -7.45 18.27 -10.17
CA ILE A 308 -7.50 17.53 -11.44
C ILE A 308 -7.89 16.06 -11.31
N ALA A 309 -7.61 15.41 -10.18
CA ALA A 309 -7.87 13.99 -10.02
C ALA A 309 -9.39 13.69 -9.96
N PRO A 310 -9.85 12.63 -10.64
CA PRO A 310 -11.23 12.17 -10.51
C PRO A 310 -11.53 11.74 -9.07
N ARG A 311 -12.77 11.98 -8.63
CA ARG A 311 -13.24 11.55 -7.31
C ARG A 311 -13.77 10.13 -7.37
N LEU A 312 -13.43 9.31 -6.38
CA LEU A 312 -14.08 8.02 -6.21
C LEU A 312 -15.53 8.26 -5.73
N PRO A 313 -16.55 7.60 -6.31
CA PRO A 313 -17.92 7.66 -5.80
C PRO A 313 -17.99 7.37 -4.30
N LEU A 314 -18.91 8.04 -3.59
CA LEU A 314 -19.08 7.86 -2.15
C LEU A 314 -19.59 6.45 -1.80
N HIS A 315 -20.44 5.92 -2.67
CA HIS A 315 -20.97 4.56 -2.62
C HIS A 315 -20.73 3.91 -3.98
N GLY A 316 -20.43 2.62 -4.00
CA GLY A 316 -20.18 1.89 -5.23
C GLY A 316 -21.39 1.83 -6.17
N PRO A 317 -21.23 1.33 -7.40
CA PRO A 317 -20.06 0.59 -7.90
C PRO A 317 -18.81 1.46 -8.13
N TYR A 318 -17.63 0.90 -7.85
CA TYR A 318 -16.33 1.57 -7.99
C TYR A 318 -15.62 1.21 -9.29
N MET A 319 -15.89 0.02 -9.85
CA MET A 319 -15.27 -0.48 -11.08
C MET A 319 -15.39 0.48 -12.26
N PRO A 320 -16.53 1.14 -12.52
CA PRO A 320 -16.61 2.12 -13.62
C PRO A 320 -15.62 3.29 -13.46
N ALA A 321 -15.46 3.80 -12.23
CA ALA A 321 -14.51 4.89 -11.96
C ALA A 321 -13.05 4.42 -12.09
N ILE A 322 -12.76 3.21 -11.59
CA ILE A 322 -11.43 2.59 -11.71
C ILE A 322 -11.06 2.35 -13.18
N ALA A 323 -11.97 1.79 -13.97
CA ALA A 323 -11.76 1.51 -15.38
C ALA A 323 -11.56 2.81 -16.18
N THR A 324 -12.35 3.84 -15.91
CA THR A 324 -12.22 5.16 -16.57
C THR A 324 -10.86 5.80 -16.26
N ALA A 325 -10.45 5.79 -14.98
CA ALA A 325 -9.15 6.31 -14.59
C ALA A 325 -8.00 5.54 -15.26
N SER A 326 -8.11 4.21 -15.35
CA SER A 326 -7.10 3.35 -15.97
C SER A 326 -7.00 3.53 -17.49
N ALA A 327 -8.08 3.94 -18.16
CA ALA A 327 -8.10 4.21 -19.60
C ALA A 327 -7.60 5.62 -19.97
N THR A 328 -7.45 6.52 -18.99
CA THR A 328 -7.02 7.91 -19.22
C THR A 328 -5.49 8.02 -19.19
N SER A 329 -4.89 8.83 -20.08
CA SER A 329 -3.45 9.11 -20.04
C SER A 329 -3.08 9.87 -18.77
N ALA A 330 -2.67 9.14 -17.73
CA ALA A 330 -2.38 9.70 -16.41
C ALA A 330 -1.14 10.62 -16.42
N SER A 331 -0.15 10.33 -17.27
CA SER A 331 1.06 11.16 -17.37
C SER A 331 0.77 12.58 -17.84
N GLU A 332 -0.13 12.74 -18.82
CA GLU A 332 -0.52 14.06 -19.32
C GLU A 332 -1.42 14.77 -18.31
N LEU A 333 -2.39 14.05 -17.72
CA LEU A 333 -3.30 14.61 -16.73
C LEU A 333 -2.55 15.14 -15.51
N PHE A 334 -1.52 14.43 -15.03
CA PHE A 334 -0.77 14.77 -13.81
C PHE A 334 0.56 15.48 -14.07
N ALA A 335 0.81 15.99 -15.28
CA ALA A 335 2.00 16.79 -15.57
C ALA A 335 2.19 17.97 -14.58
N PRO A 336 1.15 18.75 -14.21
CA PRO A 336 1.30 19.83 -13.22
C PRO A 336 1.69 19.35 -11.82
N VAL A 337 1.31 18.12 -11.44
CA VAL A 337 1.71 17.53 -10.14
C VAL A 337 3.17 17.13 -10.18
N THR A 338 3.62 16.60 -11.32
CA THR A 338 5.01 16.19 -11.56
C THR A 338 5.95 17.39 -11.52
N GLU A 339 5.60 18.46 -12.23
CA GLU A 339 6.36 19.72 -12.22
C GLU A 339 6.51 20.29 -10.81
N LEU A 340 5.43 20.35 -10.03
CA LEU A 340 5.46 20.88 -8.67
C LEU A 340 6.12 19.93 -7.65
N ALA A 341 6.38 18.68 -8.00
CA ALA A 341 6.99 17.72 -7.07
C ALA A 341 8.48 18.02 -6.85
N THR A 342 9.21 18.30 -7.93
CA THR A 342 10.64 18.62 -7.86
C THR A 342 11.15 19.49 -9.01
N SER A 343 12.07 20.41 -8.72
CA SER A 343 12.83 21.16 -9.73
C SER A 343 14.19 20.53 -10.09
N ALA A 344 14.56 19.41 -9.45
CA ALA A 344 15.85 18.75 -9.65
C ALA A 344 15.68 17.23 -9.84
N PRO A 345 14.94 16.80 -10.87
CA PRO A 345 14.62 15.39 -11.08
C PRO A 345 15.88 14.56 -11.35
N GLY A 346 16.13 13.56 -10.51
CA GLY A 346 17.29 12.67 -10.63
C GLY A 346 18.59 13.23 -10.06
N GLU A 347 18.60 14.47 -9.57
CA GLU A 347 19.80 15.17 -9.10
C GLU A 347 19.81 15.37 -7.58
N SER A 348 18.75 14.96 -6.87
CA SER A 348 18.53 15.36 -5.47
C SER A 348 19.67 14.95 -4.56
N LEU A 349 20.11 13.70 -4.66
CA LEU A 349 21.20 13.18 -3.83
C LEU A 349 22.56 13.83 -4.15
N SER A 350 22.80 14.26 -5.38
CA SER A 350 24.01 15.00 -5.74
C SER A 350 24.00 16.39 -5.11
N LEU A 351 22.89 17.12 -5.24
CA LEU A 351 22.75 18.47 -4.66
C LEU A 351 22.81 18.42 -3.13
N LEU A 352 22.21 17.41 -2.51
CA LEU A 352 22.30 17.17 -1.07
C LEU A 352 23.73 16.85 -0.64
N ARG A 353 24.46 15.99 -1.38
CA ARG A 353 25.86 15.70 -1.08
C ARG A 353 26.70 16.97 -1.11
N THR A 354 26.61 17.78 -2.15
CA THR A 354 27.34 19.06 -2.23
C THR A 354 27.03 19.94 -1.01
N CYS A 355 25.74 20.15 -0.69
CA CYS A 355 25.31 20.93 0.48
C CYS A 355 25.87 20.38 1.81
N PHE A 356 25.79 19.07 2.02
CA PHE A 356 26.26 18.44 3.26
C PHE A 356 27.77 18.60 3.44
N TYR A 357 28.54 18.38 2.38
CA TYR A 357 30.00 18.47 2.43
C TYR A 357 30.49 19.91 2.59
N GLU A 358 29.81 20.89 1.99
CA GLU A 358 30.06 22.32 2.23
C GLU A 358 29.81 22.70 3.69
N LEU A 359 28.70 22.25 4.28
CA LEU A 359 28.38 22.53 5.69
C LEU A 359 29.38 21.90 6.68
N MET A 360 29.91 20.72 6.35
CA MET A 360 30.93 20.04 7.15
C MET A 360 32.35 20.57 6.92
N ASP A 361 32.56 21.51 5.99
CA ASP A 361 33.90 21.97 5.54
C ASP A 361 34.78 20.79 5.05
N LEU A 362 34.18 19.87 4.31
CA LEU A 362 34.84 18.71 3.73
C LEU A 362 34.81 18.76 2.21
N THR A 363 35.91 18.36 1.58
CA THR A 363 35.90 18.16 0.12
C THR A 363 34.98 17.00 -0.25
N GLU A 364 34.06 17.26 -1.19
CA GLU A 364 33.15 16.26 -1.74
C GLU A 364 33.93 15.08 -2.39
N PRO A 365 33.52 13.82 -2.17
CA PRO A 365 34.09 12.67 -2.85
C PRO A 365 33.88 12.73 -4.37
N LYS A 366 34.86 12.23 -5.13
CA LYS A 366 34.81 12.28 -6.61
C LYS A 366 34.00 11.17 -7.27
N HIS A 367 33.53 10.18 -6.52
CA HIS A 367 32.70 9.09 -7.05
C HIS A 367 31.25 9.53 -7.17
N GLU A 368 30.55 8.95 -8.14
CA GLU A 368 29.13 9.20 -8.38
C GLU A 368 28.27 8.83 -7.16
N VAL A 369 27.17 9.54 -6.95
CA VAL A 369 26.20 9.20 -5.90
C VAL A 369 25.34 8.03 -6.36
N ALA A 370 25.20 7.00 -5.53
CA ALA A 370 24.35 5.86 -5.86
C ALA A 370 22.88 6.17 -5.55
N ILE A 371 22.00 6.02 -6.55
CA ILE A 371 20.54 6.02 -6.36
C ILE A 371 20.04 4.58 -6.46
N ALA A 372 20.05 3.88 -5.31
CA ALA A 372 19.63 2.49 -5.26
C ALA A 372 18.10 2.36 -5.37
N PRO A 373 17.56 1.51 -6.27
CA PRO A 373 16.13 1.21 -6.32
C PRO A 373 15.59 0.71 -4.97
N VAL A 374 14.26 0.79 -4.78
CA VAL A 374 13.65 0.29 -3.55
C VAL A 374 13.81 -1.22 -3.39
N SER A 375 13.85 -1.70 -2.14
CA SER A 375 13.87 -3.14 -1.86
C SER A 375 12.61 -3.83 -2.40
N SER A 376 12.77 -5.07 -2.86
CA SER A 376 11.65 -5.96 -3.20
C SER A 376 11.45 -7.08 -2.18
N ILE A 377 12.14 -7.03 -1.04
CA ILE A 377 12.12 -8.05 0.02
C ILE A 377 11.23 -7.55 1.15
N ASP A 378 10.40 -8.45 1.72
CA ASP A 378 9.53 -8.19 2.88
C ASP A 378 8.62 -6.95 2.74
N ILE A 379 8.25 -6.63 1.50
CA ILE A 379 7.51 -5.41 1.15
C ILE A 379 6.00 -5.46 1.45
N ALA A 380 5.47 -6.59 1.92
CA ALA A 380 4.05 -6.72 2.24
C ALA A 380 3.76 -7.81 3.27
N THR A 381 2.83 -7.51 4.17
CA THR A 381 2.10 -8.51 4.95
C THR A 381 0.96 -9.07 4.09
N ARG A 382 0.87 -10.40 4.01
CA ARG A 382 -0.19 -11.15 3.34
C ARG A 382 -0.75 -12.23 4.25
N TYR A 383 -1.91 -12.78 3.89
CA TYR A 383 -2.42 -14.00 4.52
C TYR A 383 -2.06 -15.19 3.64
N ASP A 384 -1.26 -16.11 4.17
CA ASP A 384 -0.79 -17.30 3.44
C ASP A 384 -1.73 -18.52 3.58
N GLY A 385 -2.88 -18.35 4.24
CA GLY A 385 -3.88 -19.41 4.36
C GLY A 385 -4.83 -19.45 3.16
N ALA A 386 -5.62 -20.53 3.08
CA ALA A 386 -6.58 -20.71 2.01
C ALA A 386 -7.76 -19.70 2.08
N GLY A 387 -8.35 -19.40 0.92
CA GLY A 387 -9.44 -18.45 0.77
C GLY A 387 -10.85 -19.08 0.83
N ALA A 388 -11.87 -18.21 0.91
CA ALA A 388 -13.28 -18.57 0.74
C ALA A 388 -13.93 -17.63 -0.27
N HIS A 389 -14.70 -18.18 -1.20
CA HIS A 389 -15.25 -17.45 -2.34
C HIS A 389 -16.70 -17.83 -2.59
N PHE A 390 -17.53 -16.84 -2.86
CA PHE A 390 -18.75 -17.10 -3.63
C PHE A 390 -18.36 -17.22 -5.10
N VAL A 391 -18.85 -18.28 -5.72
CA VAL A 391 -18.60 -18.60 -7.12
C VAL A 391 -19.94 -18.59 -7.83
N HIS A 392 -20.13 -17.59 -8.66
CA HIS A 392 -21.22 -17.57 -9.65
C HIS A 392 -20.81 -18.43 -10.83
N HIS A 393 -21.73 -19.21 -11.36
CA HIS A 393 -21.47 -20.10 -12.48
C HIS A 393 -22.57 -20.03 -13.55
N GLU A 394 -22.18 -20.09 -14.82
CA GLU A 394 -23.11 -20.28 -15.94
C GLU A 394 -22.58 -21.44 -16.78
N VAL A 395 -23.49 -22.30 -17.25
CA VAL A 395 -23.14 -23.46 -18.09
C VAL A 395 -23.80 -23.33 -19.45
N ASP A 396 -22.99 -23.31 -20.50
CA ASP A 396 -23.42 -23.43 -21.89
C ASP A 396 -23.16 -24.86 -22.37
N VAL A 397 -24.23 -25.64 -22.47
CA VAL A 397 -24.18 -27.07 -22.80
C VAL A 397 -23.72 -27.28 -24.25
N GLU A 398 -24.20 -26.46 -25.17
CA GLU A 398 -23.88 -26.59 -26.60
C GLU A 398 -22.40 -26.34 -26.87
N ARG A 399 -21.82 -25.35 -26.19
CA ARG A 399 -20.40 -25.01 -26.31
C ARG A 399 -19.50 -25.80 -25.36
N ARG A 400 -20.07 -26.62 -24.47
CA ARG A 400 -19.36 -27.26 -23.35
C ARG A 400 -18.50 -26.24 -22.60
N LEU A 401 -19.12 -25.14 -22.20
CA LEU A 401 -18.46 -24.02 -21.55
C LEU A 401 -19.02 -23.81 -20.14
N VAL A 402 -18.13 -23.60 -19.18
CA VAL A 402 -18.46 -23.17 -17.83
C VAL A 402 -17.85 -21.81 -17.59
N ARG A 403 -18.67 -20.80 -17.33
CA ARG A 403 -18.21 -19.47 -16.93
C ARG A 403 -18.22 -19.39 -15.42
N LEU A 404 -17.09 -19.03 -14.82
CA LEU A 404 -16.97 -18.82 -13.38
C LEU A 404 -16.61 -17.36 -13.08
N SER A 405 -17.27 -16.80 -12.08
CA SER A 405 -16.95 -15.50 -11.50
C SER A 405 -16.84 -15.65 -9.99
N ARG A 406 -15.71 -15.24 -9.42
CA ARG A 406 -15.45 -15.36 -7.99
C ARG A 406 -15.44 -14.00 -7.32
N ARG A 407 -15.94 -13.98 -6.08
CA ARG A 407 -15.78 -12.88 -5.14
C ARG A 407 -15.45 -13.45 -3.75
N PRO A 408 -14.62 -12.78 -2.94
CA PRO A 408 -14.36 -13.21 -1.57
C PRO A 408 -15.69 -13.35 -0.78
N ALA A 409 -15.80 -14.41 0.02
CA ALA A 409 -17.04 -14.73 0.73
C ALA A 409 -17.19 -14.01 2.08
N GLU A 410 -16.07 -13.65 2.70
CA GLU A 410 -16.05 -13.05 4.04
C GLU A 410 -16.39 -11.55 4.02
N VAL A 411 -16.05 -10.85 2.94
CA VAL A 411 -16.39 -9.43 2.73
C VAL A 411 -17.57 -9.30 1.78
N GLN A 412 -18.67 -8.74 2.26
CA GLN A 412 -19.92 -8.61 1.49
C GLN A 412 -20.47 -7.19 1.55
N ARG A 413 -21.20 -6.82 0.50
CA ARG A 413 -22.16 -5.70 0.56
C ARG A 413 -23.52 -6.22 0.99
N SER A 414 -24.21 -5.46 1.83
CA SER A 414 -25.59 -5.70 2.22
C SER A 414 -26.50 -5.76 0.98
N GLY A 415 -27.38 -6.77 0.89
CA GLY A 415 -28.50 -6.77 -0.06
C GLY A 415 -28.24 -7.35 -1.45
N ARG A 416 -27.45 -8.44 -1.57
CA ARG A 416 -27.39 -9.24 -2.81
C ARG A 416 -28.05 -10.61 -2.60
N ASP A 417 -28.98 -10.94 -3.51
CA ASP A 417 -29.94 -12.04 -3.44
C ASP A 417 -29.34 -13.45 -3.46
N ASP A 418 -30.14 -14.39 -2.97
CA ASP A 418 -29.99 -15.85 -3.11
C ASP A 418 -30.18 -16.26 -4.58
N ASP A 419 -29.12 -16.15 -5.36
CA ASP A 419 -29.09 -16.64 -6.74
C ASP A 419 -28.88 -18.17 -6.76
N THR A 420 -29.65 -18.89 -7.57
CA THR A 420 -29.53 -20.36 -7.70
C THR A 420 -28.18 -20.76 -8.33
N ASP A 421 -27.57 -19.83 -9.06
CA ASP A 421 -26.32 -20.02 -9.79
C ASP A 421 -25.09 -19.62 -8.94
N LEU A 422 -25.26 -19.54 -7.62
CA LEU A 422 -24.24 -19.18 -6.65
C LEU A 422 -23.93 -20.33 -5.71
N HIS A 423 -22.65 -20.64 -5.55
CA HIS A 423 -22.21 -21.56 -4.50
C HIS A 423 -21.02 -21.02 -3.72
N LEU A 424 -20.85 -21.56 -2.51
CA LEU A 424 -19.71 -21.24 -1.66
C LEU A 424 -18.61 -22.29 -1.84
N SER A 425 -17.40 -21.81 -2.12
CA SER A 425 -16.17 -22.61 -2.19
C SER A 425 -15.20 -22.13 -1.12
N SER A 426 -14.65 -23.04 -0.32
CA SER A 426 -13.61 -22.69 0.66
C SER A 426 -12.68 -23.87 0.95
N SER A 427 -11.64 -23.64 1.72
CA SER A 427 -10.80 -24.72 2.25
C SER A 427 -11.40 -25.36 3.50
N VAL A 428 -11.12 -26.65 3.71
CA VAL A 428 -11.44 -27.41 4.93
C VAL A 428 -10.80 -26.80 6.20
N ASP A 429 -9.75 -25.99 6.08
CA ASP A 429 -9.11 -25.28 7.20
C ASP A 429 -9.53 -23.80 7.31
N TYR A 430 -10.48 -23.33 6.49
CA TYR A 430 -10.91 -21.92 6.52
C TYR A 430 -11.46 -21.53 7.90
N PRO A 431 -11.02 -20.43 8.53
CA PRO A 431 -11.26 -20.19 9.95
C PRO A 431 -12.74 -19.88 10.27
N ILE A 432 -13.47 -19.26 9.35
CA ILE A 432 -14.88 -18.91 9.57
C ILE A 432 -15.76 -20.14 9.41
N ARG A 433 -16.22 -20.69 10.55
CA ARG A 433 -17.00 -21.93 10.61
C ARG A 433 -18.22 -21.90 9.69
N SER A 434 -19.00 -20.82 9.68
CA SER A 434 -20.22 -20.73 8.86
C SER A 434 -19.92 -20.87 7.37
N LEU A 435 -18.85 -20.22 6.89
CA LEU A 435 -18.42 -20.34 5.51
C LEU A 435 -17.93 -21.76 5.19
N ARG A 436 -17.10 -22.32 6.07
CA ARG A 436 -16.60 -23.69 5.91
C ARG A 436 -17.72 -24.75 5.91
N THR A 437 -18.69 -24.66 6.81
CA THR A 437 -19.82 -25.60 6.88
C THR A 437 -20.87 -25.35 5.79
N GLY A 438 -20.94 -24.12 5.27
CA GLY A 438 -21.84 -23.71 4.20
C GLY A 438 -21.35 -24.06 2.80
N SER A 439 -20.08 -24.45 2.64
CA SER A 439 -19.45 -24.64 1.34
C SER A 439 -19.97 -25.87 0.59
N ALA A 440 -20.35 -25.65 -0.67
CA ALA A 440 -20.70 -26.72 -1.60
C ALA A 440 -19.46 -27.38 -2.22
N VAL A 441 -18.35 -26.63 -2.28
CA VAL A 441 -17.04 -27.08 -2.75
C VAL A 441 -16.03 -26.88 -1.62
N LEU A 442 -15.36 -27.95 -1.22
CA LEU A 442 -14.30 -27.90 -0.22
C LEU A 442 -12.98 -28.33 -0.82
N THR A 443 -11.97 -27.47 -0.72
CA THR A 443 -10.59 -27.75 -1.08
C THR A 443 -9.76 -28.03 0.17
N CYS A 444 -8.55 -28.56 0.00
CA CYS A 444 -7.62 -28.84 1.09
C CYS A 444 -6.19 -28.59 0.66
N ARG A 445 -5.24 -28.78 1.57
CA ARG A 445 -3.83 -28.78 1.21
C ARG A 445 -3.46 -30.11 0.53
N PRO A 446 -2.48 -30.12 -0.39
CA PRO A 446 -2.07 -31.33 -1.09
C PRO A 446 -1.70 -32.50 -0.16
N GLU A 447 -1.16 -32.20 1.03
CA GLU A 447 -0.74 -33.15 2.05
C GLU A 447 -1.89 -33.70 2.94
N ASP A 448 -3.04 -33.02 3.01
CA ASP A 448 -4.13 -33.35 3.94
C ASP A 448 -4.70 -34.79 3.77
N PRO A 449 -4.84 -35.33 2.55
CA PRO A 449 -5.34 -36.70 2.37
C PRO A 449 -4.38 -37.80 2.79
N GLY A 450 -3.09 -37.50 3.00
CA GLY A 450 -2.07 -38.50 3.29
C GLY A 450 -2.02 -39.62 2.25
N THR A 451 -2.03 -40.88 2.72
CA THR A 451 -2.00 -42.07 1.85
C THR A 451 -3.39 -42.61 1.48
N ASP A 452 -4.44 -42.24 2.21
CA ASP A 452 -5.82 -42.71 2.01
C ASP A 452 -6.72 -41.56 1.56
N ARG A 453 -6.62 -41.23 0.28
CA ARG A 453 -7.40 -40.14 -0.32
C ARG A 453 -8.89 -40.41 -0.33
N GLU A 454 -9.29 -41.65 -0.58
CA GLU A 454 -10.71 -42.02 -0.67
C GLU A 454 -11.39 -41.90 0.71
N GLY A 455 -10.79 -42.49 1.75
CA GLY A 455 -11.28 -42.37 3.12
C GLY A 455 -11.30 -40.92 3.60
N TRP A 456 -10.31 -40.11 3.17
CA TRP A 456 -10.30 -38.67 3.46
C TRP A 456 -11.52 -37.93 2.86
N HIS A 457 -11.83 -38.14 1.58
CA HIS A 457 -13.01 -37.53 0.94
C HIS A 457 -14.32 -37.94 1.64
N GLN A 458 -14.46 -39.22 1.99
CA GLN A 458 -15.62 -39.73 2.73
C GLN A 458 -15.78 -39.01 4.08
N ASN A 459 -14.68 -38.77 4.79
CA ASN A 459 -14.67 -38.03 6.05
C ASN A 459 -15.10 -36.56 5.87
N VAL A 460 -14.60 -35.89 4.83
CA VAL A 460 -15.03 -34.53 4.48
C VAL A 460 -16.54 -34.48 4.24
N PHE A 461 -17.10 -35.41 3.46
CA PHE A 461 -18.53 -35.45 3.19
C PHE A 461 -19.37 -35.75 4.44
N ALA A 462 -18.88 -36.57 5.36
CA ALA A 462 -19.55 -36.86 6.62
C ALA A 462 -19.59 -35.62 7.54
N ARG A 463 -18.48 -34.85 7.60
CA ARG A 463 -18.36 -33.65 8.44
C ARG A 463 -19.05 -32.42 7.86
N HIS A 464 -19.19 -32.35 6.54
CA HIS A 464 -19.74 -31.19 5.82
C HIS A 464 -20.91 -31.61 4.93
N PRO A 465 -22.15 -31.72 5.47
CA PRO A 465 -23.31 -32.23 4.71
C PRO A 465 -23.66 -31.42 3.45
N ARG A 466 -23.35 -30.12 3.43
CA ARG A 466 -23.56 -29.25 2.26
C ARG A 466 -22.49 -29.41 1.17
N CYS A 467 -21.34 -30.00 1.49
CA CYS A 467 -20.26 -30.23 0.53
C CYS A 467 -20.70 -31.28 -0.50
N SER A 468 -20.76 -30.87 -1.76
CA SER A 468 -21.08 -31.70 -2.92
C SER A 468 -19.83 -32.11 -3.71
N VAL A 469 -18.75 -31.34 -3.59
CA VAL A 469 -17.44 -31.61 -4.20
C VAL A 469 -16.36 -31.42 -3.15
N SER A 470 -15.53 -32.44 -2.96
CA SER A 470 -14.32 -32.38 -2.14
C SER A 470 -13.12 -32.51 -3.06
N ALA A 471 -12.13 -31.62 -2.94
CA ALA A 471 -11.09 -31.44 -3.93
C ALA A 471 -9.69 -31.35 -3.31
N VAL A 472 -8.71 -31.96 -3.98
CA VAL A 472 -7.29 -31.95 -3.62
C VAL A 472 -6.51 -31.27 -4.75
N PRO A 473 -6.03 -30.03 -4.54
CA PRO A 473 -5.12 -29.37 -5.47
C PRO A 473 -3.76 -30.08 -5.54
N ALA A 474 -3.15 -30.10 -6.73
CA ALA A 474 -1.81 -30.63 -6.97
C ALA A 474 -1.18 -29.96 -8.21
N GLY A 475 -0.38 -28.91 -7.99
CA GLY A 475 0.19 -28.13 -9.09
C GLY A 475 -0.90 -27.43 -9.91
N GLU A 476 -0.95 -27.69 -11.22
CA GLU A 476 -1.98 -27.16 -12.15
C GLU A 476 -3.21 -28.08 -12.27
N THR A 477 -3.28 -29.11 -11.44
CA THR A 477 -4.32 -30.13 -11.44
C THR A 477 -5.13 -30.08 -10.15
N VAL A 478 -6.42 -30.43 -10.24
CA VAL A 478 -7.24 -30.74 -9.08
C VAL A 478 -7.88 -32.11 -9.23
N ILE A 479 -7.86 -32.89 -8.15
CA ILE A 479 -8.60 -34.15 -8.05
C ILE A 479 -9.88 -33.85 -7.26
N ALA A 480 -11.02 -33.88 -7.93
CA ALA A 480 -12.34 -33.56 -7.38
C ALA A 480 -13.20 -34.82 -7.25
N GLN A 481 -13.56 -35.18 -6.03
CA GLN A 481 -14.55 -36.20 -5.73
C GLN A 481 -15.93 -35.55 -5.61
N LEU A 482 -16.93 -36.05 -6.34
CA LEU A 482 -18.32 -35.64 -6.13
C LEU A 482 -18.98 -36.54 -5.07
N ARG A 483 -19.86 -35.95 -4.25
CA ARG A 483 -20.68 -36.70 -3.29
C ARG A 483 -21.59 -37.66 -4.06
N SER A 484 -21.43 -38.94 -3.79
CA SER A 484 -22.17 -40.03 -4.47
C SER A 484 -22.01 -39.99 -6.00
N GLY A 485 -20.84 -39.58 -6.49
CA GLY A 485 -20.53 -39.43 -7.90
C GLY A 485 -19.09 -39.84 -8.23
N PRO A 486 -18.60 -39.57 -9.46
CA PRO A 486 -17.27 -39.96 -9.88
C PRO A 486 -16.18 -39.10 -9.23
N THR A 487 -14.95 -39.60 -9.26
CA THR A 487 -13.74 -38.79 -9.13
C THR A 487 -13.38 -38.23 -10.50
N LEU A 488 -13.11 -36.93 -10.59
CA LEU A 488 -12.63 -36.25 -11.79
C LEU A 488 -11.26 -35.63 -11.51
N THR A 489 -10.35 -35.73 -12.47
CA THR A 489 -9.10 -34.98 -12.46
C THR A 489 -9.20 -33.89 -13.53
N LEU A 490 -9.06 -32.63 -13.11
CA LEU A 490 -9.14 -31.47 -13.99
C LEU A 490 -7.79 -30.78 -14.02
N THR A 491 -7.29 -30.46 -15.22
CA THR A 491 -6.00 -29.78 -15.40
C THR A 491 -6.16 -28.60 -16.35
N ALA A 492 -5.68 -27.44 -15.92
CA ALA A 492 -5.65 -26.23 -16.75
C ALA A 492 -4.43 -25.38 -16.38
N PRO A 493 -3.45 -25.21 -17.29
CA PRO A 493 -2.29 -24.37 -17.04
C PRO A 493 -2.69 -22.92 -16.73
N ALA A 494 -1.92 -22.28 -15.84
CA ALA A 494 -2.15 -20.89 -15.42
C ALA A 494 -3.53 -20.58 -14.79
N VAL A 495 -4.31 -21.60 -14.41
CA VAL A 495 -5.55 -21.43 -13.63
C VAL A 495 -5.30 -21.95 -12.21
N PRO A 496 -5.65 -21.19 -11.15
CA PRO A 496 -5.55 -21.70 -9.79
C PRO A 496 -6.37 -23.00 -9.63
N PRO A 497 -5.77 -24.11 -9.19
CA PRO A 497 -6.44 -25.42 -9.15
C PRO A 497 -7.70 -25.43 -8.28
N GLU A 498 -7.79 -24.55 -7.27
CA GLU A 498 -8.98 -24.41 -6.43
C GLU A 498 -10.20 -23.91 -7.21
N VAL A 499 -10.01 -23.16 -8.31
CA VAL A 499 -11.09 -22.74 -9.22
C VAL A 499 -11.70 -23.94 -9.92
N LEU A 500 -10.86 -24.86 -10.38
CA LEU A 500 -11.28 -26.01 -11.18
C LEU A 500 -12.22 -26.93 -10.39
N ALA A 501 -12.11 -26.95 -9.05
CA ALA A 501 -13.01 -27.70 -8.16
C ALA A 501 -14.48 -27.27 -8.26
N SER A 502 -14.76 -26.05 -8.72
CA SER A 502 -16.11 -25.54 -8.92
C SER A 502 -16.75 -26.00 -10.24
N ILE A 503 -15.98 -26.48 -11.21
CA ILE A 503 -16.49 -26.91 -12.53
C ILE A 503 -17.44 -28.12 -12.38
N PRO A 504 -17.09 -29.21 -11.66
CA PRO A 504 -18.00 -30.34 -11.51
C PRO A 504 -19.25 -30.01 -10.71
N HIS A 505 -19.16 -29.07 -9.77
CA HIS A 505 -20.32 -28.58 -9.04
C HIS A 505 -21.28 -27.85 -9.99
N ALA A 506 -20.77 -26.89 -10.76
CA ALA A 506 -21.55 -26.13 -11.74
C ALA A 506 -22.22 -27.03 -12.78
N TRP A 507 -21.48 -27.99 -13.33
CA TRP A 507 -22.00 -28.94 -14.32
C TRP A 507 -23.16 -29.77 -13.78
N ARG A 508 -23.01 -30.28 -12.54
CA ARG A 508 -24.07 -31.04 -11.86
C ARG A 508 -25.27 -30.17 -11.50
N ALA A 509 -25.03 -28.92 -11.07
CA ALA A 509 -26.08 -27.97 -10.73
C ALA A 509 -26.96 -27.65 -11.96
N ALA A 510 -26.38 -27.64 -13.15
CA ALA A 510 -27.09 -27.54 -14.43
C ALA A 510 -27.86 -28.82 -14.83
N GLY A 511 -27.87 -29.87 -13.99
CA GLY A 511 -28.61 -31.12 -14.23
C GLY A 511 -27.91 -32.12 -15.15
N LEU A 512 -26.63 -31.90 -15.48
CA LEU A 512 -25.85 -32.73 -16.39
C LEU A 512 -25.10 -33.85 -15.65
N ASP A 513 -24.79 -34.96 -16.34
CA ASP A 513 -23.97 -36.03 -15.77
C ASP A 513 -22.50 -35.55 -15.68
N PRO A 514 -21.89 -35.55 -14.48
CA PRO A 514 -20.48 -35.18 -14.30
C PRO A 514 -19.49 -35.99 -15.16
N LEU A 515 -19.84 -37.23 -15.55
CA LEU A 515 -18.99 -38.03 -16.45
C LEU A 515 -18.88 -37.44 -17.86
N GLU A 516 -19.87 -36.66 -18.28
CA GLU A 516 -19.89 -36.00 -19.60
C GLU A 516 -18.89 -34.84 -19.70
N LEU A 517 -18.28 -34.39 -18.58
CA LEU A 517 -17.21 -33.41 -18.59
C LEU A 517 -15.95 -33.91 -19.31
N ALA A 518 -15.70 -35.22 -19.33
CA ALA A 518 -14.60 -35.80 -20.09
C ALA A 518 -14.88 -35.73 -21.61
N PRO A 519 -13.85 -35.54 -22.46
CA PRO A 519 -12.43 -35.41 -22.13
C PRO A 519 -12.00 -33.97 -21.78
N GLY A 520 -12.92 -32.99 -21.83
CA GLY A 520 -12.61 -31.60 -21.55
C GLY A 520 -13.80 -30.66 -21.62
N VAL A 521 -13.57 -29.45 -21.13
CA VAL A 521 -14.55 -28.36 -21.04
C VAL A 521 -13.83 -27.02 -21.19
N LEU A 522 -14.50 -26.01 -21.75
CA LEU A 522 -13.98 -24.65 -21.82
C LEU A 522 -14.33 -23.91 -20.53
N LEU A 523 -13.34 -23.38 -19.83
CA LEU A 523 -13.54 -22.49 -18.69
C LEU A 523 -13.44 -21.04 -19.15
N VAL A 524 -14.42 -20.21 -18.80
CA VAL A 524 -14.24 -18.75 -18.84
C VAL A 524 -14.07 -18.22 -17.42
N LEU A 525 -12.91 -17.65 -17.12
CA LEU A 525 -12.58 -17.04 -15.84
C LEU A 525 -12.14 -15.59 -16.06
N SER A 526 -12.87 -14.64 -15.46
CA SER A 526 -12.59 -13.20 -15.62
C SER A 526 -12.50 -12.73 -17.08
N GLY A 527 -13.29 -13.33 -17.96
CA GLY A 527 -13.32 -13.01 -19.39
C GLY A 527 -12.27 -13.73 -20.24
N ASN A 528 -11.35 -14.49 -19.63
CA ASN A 528 -10.35 -15.29 -20.34
C ASN A 528 -10.83 -16.73 -20.52
N GLU A 529 -10.55 -17.29 -21.69
CA GLU A 529 -10.88 -18.67 -22.04
C GLU A 529 -9.69 -19.60 -21.74
N HIS A 530 -9.96 -20.71 -21.05
CA HIS A 530 -9.00 -21.73 -20.67
C HIS A 530 -9.51 -23.11 -21.05
N GLN A 531 -8.68 -23.88 -21.75
CA GLN A 531 -8.97 -25.29 -22.02
C GLN A 531 -8.72 -26.10 -20.75
N VAL A 532 -9.74 -26.83 -20.29
CA VAL A 532 -9.63 -27.71 -19.12
C VAL A 532 -9.69 -29.15 -19.60
N ALA A 533 -8.59 -29.88 -19.42
CA ALA A 533 -8.57 -31.32 -19.65
C ALA A 533 -9.23 -32.04 -18.47
N VAL A 534 -10.13 -33.00 -18.76
CA VAL A 534 -10.87 -33.73 -17.73
C VAL A 534 -10.75 -35.23 -17.95
N THR A 535 -10.29 -35.94 -16.93
CA THR A 535 -10.28 -37.41 -16.90
C THR A 535 -11.11 -37.94 -15.75
N ALA A 536 -11.99 -38.89 -16.03
CA ALA A 536 -12.75 -39.61 -15.00
C ALA A 536 -11.90 -40.74 -14.40
N GLY A 537 -11.85 -40.79 -13.07
CA GLY A 537 -11.24 -41.90 -12.34
C GLY A 537 -12.07 -43.19 -12.44
N PRO A 538 -11.47 -44.37 -12.19
CA PRO A 538 -12.21 -45.62 -12.06
C PRO A 538 -13.22 -45.50 -10.89
N ARG A 539 -14.41 -46.07 -11.09
CA ARG A 539 -15.47 -46.11 -10.08
C ARG A 539 -15.13 -46.97 -8.88
#